data_AF-A0A7X4DHC4-F1
#
_entry.id   AF-A0A7X4DHC4-F1
#
_cell.length_a   1.000
_cell.length_b   1.000
_cell.length_c   1.000
_cell.angle_alpha   90.00
_cell.angle_beta   90.00
_cell.angle_gamma   90.00
#
_symmetry.space_group_name_H-M   'P 1'
#
loop_
_entity.id
_entity.type
_entity.pdbx_description
1 polymer ?
#
loop_
_entity_poly.entity_id
_entity_poly.type
_entity_poly.pdbx_seq_one_letter_code
_entity_poly.pdbx_strand_id
1 'polypeptide(L)'
;MSYRTNPDRILENIDRARSRDMERALSLNDRQARGREMDTTVPESDATTPERMRRLFALVDSGYRHAAASTAITPLAARFRAIGDISHHMARGDVSVSIQYLDHERHDDVGVVPFEISPRDLEEAKKETRTSRPDVNAVKILRLRLRDGVLAAYKKIDPRLRDALKNRADIGHVAAEVTLDLRPAISTP
;
A
#
# COMPACT_ATOMS: atom_id res chain seq x y z
N MET A 1 -37.81 -8.80 37.39
CA MET A 1 -37.87 -7.87 36.23
C MET A 1 -37.40 -8.62 35.01
N SER A 2 -38.25 -8.76 33.99
CA SER A 2 -37.95 -9.51 32.78
C SER A 2 -36.99 -8.70 31.91
N TYR A 3 -35.77 -9.19 31.71
CA TYR A 3 -34.87 -8.72 30.66
C TYR A 3 -35.44 -9.17 29.30
N ARG A 4 -36.54 -8.53 28.87
CA ARG A 4 -36.95 -8.61 27.46
C ARG A 4 -35.98 -7.74 26.68
N THR A 5 -34.91 -8.34 26.21
CA THR A 5 -34.04 -7.73 25.21
C THR A 5 -34.91 -7.42 23.99
N ASN A 6 -35.28 -6.15 23.82
CA ASN A 6 -36.18 -5.72 22.77
C ASN A 6 -35.46 -5.90 21.41
N PRO A 7 -35.96 -6.79 20.52
CA PRO A 7 -35.29 -7.09 19.25
C PRO A 7 -35.06 -5.83 18.40
N ASP A 8 -35.96 -4.84 18.48
CA ASP A 8 -35.82 -3.57 17.75
C ASP A 8 -34.59 -2.76 18.21
N ARG A 9 -34.28 -2.78 19.51
CA ARG A 9 -33.06 -2.17 20.06
C ARG A 9 -31.78 -2.92 19.68
N ILE A 10 -31.87 -4.23 19.49
CA ILE A 10 -30.73 -5.02 19.01
C ILE A 10 -30.46 -4.67 17.54
N LEU A 11 -31.50 -4.60 16.71
CA LEU A 11 -31.38 -4.21 15.31
C LEU A 11 -30.86 -2.78 15.15
N GLU A 12 -31.38 -1.81 15.91
CA GLU A 12 -30.82 -0.44 15.92
C GLU A 12 -29.36 -0.39 16.36
N ASN A 13 -28.96 -1.19 17.37
CA ASN A 13 -27.57 -1.24 17.82
C ASN A 13 -26.66 -1.90 16.78
N ILE A 14 -27.14 -2.92 16.07
CA ILE A 14 -26.43 -3.57 14.97
C ILE A 14 -26.27 -2.59 13.82
N ASP A 15 -27.33 -1.88 13.42
CA ASP A 15 -27.27 -0.90 12.32
C ASP A 15 -26.40 0.30 12.68
N ARG A 16 -26.42 0.77 13.94
CA ARG A 16 -25.55 1.84 14.42
C ARG A 16 -24.09 1.38 14.61
N ALA A 17 -23.84 0.10 14.89
CA ALA A 17 -22.50 -0.49 14.88
C ALA A 17 -21.98 -0.62 13.44
N ARG A 18 -22.80 -1.15 12.53
CA ARG A 18 -22.49 -1.31 11.11
C ARG A 18 -22.23 0.03 10.42
N SER A 19 -23.01 1.05 10.76
CA SER A 19 -22.82 2.43 10.27
C SER A 19 -21.50 3.01 10.76
N ARG A 20 -21.13 2.79 12.04
CA ARG A 20 -19.83 3.23 12.57
C ARG A 20 -18.64 2.47 11.98
N ASP A 21 -18.80 1.18 11.70
CA ASP A 21 -17.78 0.38 11.01
C ASP A 21 -17.61 0.83 9.54
N MET A 22 -18.71 1.19 8.86
CA MET A 22 -18.67 1.82 7.54
C MET A 22 -18.02 3.22 7.60
N GLU A 23 -18.34 4.04 8.60
CA GLU A 23 -17.75 5.38 8.80
C GLU A 23 -16.24 5.30 9.07
N ARG A 24 -15.78 4.34 9.90
CA ARG A 24 -14.36 4.04 10.07
C ARG A 24 -13.72 3.58 8.76
N ALA A 25 -14.37 2.69 8.02
CA ALA A 25 -13.92 2.28 6.69
C ALA A 25 -13.92 3.42 5.65
N LEU A 26 -14.60 4.55 5.89
CA LEU A 26 -14.60 5.71 5.00
C LEU A 26 -13.53 6.75 5.35
N SER A 27 -12.91 6.67 6.53
CA SER A 27 -11.76 7.50 6.92
C SER A 27 -10.62 7.35 5.91
N LEU A 28 -10.10 8.47 5.41
CA LEU A 28 -9.02 8.53 4.40
C LEU A 28 -7.73 7.82 4.87
N ASN A 29 -7.51 7.72 6.19
CA ASN A 29 -6.32 7.09 6.77
C ASN A 29 -6.35 5.55 6.69
N ASP A 30 -7.52 4.92 6.59
CA ASP A 30 -7.69 3.45 6.50
C ASP A 30 -7.75 2.95 5.04
N ARG A 31 -7.32 3.79 4.09
CA ARG A 31 -7.28 3.47 2.65
C ARG A 31 -5.91 3.03 2.16
N GLN A 32 -4.90 3.12 3.01
CA GLN A 32 -3.53 2.94 2.59
C GLN A 32 -2.77 2.00 3.52
N ALA A 33 -2.05 1.05 2.92
CA ALA A 33 -1.01 0.34 3.63
C ALA A 33 0.32 1.04 3.36
N ARG A 34 0.92 1.58 4.41
CA ARG A 34 2.17 2.33 4.35
C ARG A 34 3.27 1.64 5.15
N GLY A 35 4.50 1.78 4.67
CA GLY A 35 5.71 1.41 5.38
C GLY A 35 6.76 2.48 5.15
N ARG A 36 7.29 3.02 6.24
CA ARG A 36 8.33 4.05 6.22
C ARG A 36 9.56 3.52 6.90
N GLU A 37 10.72 3.78 6.31
CA GLU A 37 12.03 3.52 6.88
C GLU A 37 12.84 4.80 6.85
N MET A 38 13.67 5.02 7.88
CA MET A 38 14.58 6.15 7.95
C MET A 38 15.97 5.64 8.27
N ASP A 39 16.95 6.12 7.51
CA ASP A 39 18.35 5.82 7.74
C ASP A 39 19.11 7.12 7.98
N THR A 40 19.64 7.23 9.19
CA THR A 40 20.44 8.37 9.64
C THR A 40 21.94 8.09 9.57
N THR A 41 22.36 6.94 9.06
CA THR A 41 23.78 6.56 8.96
C THR A 41 24.43 7.25 7.77
N VAL A 42 25.43 8.08 8.02
CA VAL A 42 26.17 8.75 6.93
C VAL A 42 27.05 7.70 6.23
N PRO A 43 27.00 7.59 4.88
CA PRO A 43 27.87 6.67 4.15
C PRO A 43 29.34 7.01 4.35
N GLU A 44 30.20 6.00 4.25
CA GLU A 44 31.65 6.20 4.29
C GLU A 44 32.12 7.17 3.20
N SER A 45 33.20 7.91 3.46
CA SER A 45 33.67 8.97 2.56
C SER A 45 34.10 8.47 1.18
N ASP A 46 34.49 7.20 1.08
CA ASP A 46 34.89 6.48 -0.12
C ASP A 46 33.78 5.59 -0.68
N ALA A 47 32.58 5.62 -0.11
CA ALA A 47 31.44 4.84 -0.56
C ALA A 47 31.15 5.09 -2.06
N THR A 48 31.16 4.00 -2.81
CA THR A 48 30.97 4.05 -4.26
C THR A 48 29.51 4.37 -4.62
N THR A 49 29.28 4.87 -5.84
CA THR A 49 27.92 5.13 -6.34
C THR A 49 27.00 3.90 -6.25
N PRO A 50 27.44 2.68 -6.61
CA PRO A 50 26.63 1.47 -6.44
C PRO A 50 26.28 1.16 -4.98
N GLU A 51 27.17 1.39 -4.03
CA GLU A 51 26.90 1.16 -2.60
C GLU A 51 25.86 2.13 -2.06
N ARG A 52 25.96 3.41 -2.44
CA ARG A 52 24.97 4.44 -2.10
C ARG A 52 23.59 4.14 -2.70
N MET A 53 23.55 3.69 -3.96
CA MET A 53 22.31 3.21 -4.58
C MET A 53 21.73 1.97 -3.86
N ARG A 54 22.60 1.05 -3.42
CA ARG A 54 22.17 -0.15 -2.68
C ARG A 54 21.58 0.22 -1.33
N ARG A 55 22.14 1.22 -0.64
CA ARG A 55 21.60 1.80 0.60
C ARG A 55 20.18 2.33 0.38
N LEU A 56 19.97 3.16 -0.64
CA LEU A 56 18.63 3.67 -0.99
C LEU A 56 17.64 2.55 -1.32
N PHE A 57 18.09 1.54 -2.08
CA PHE A 57 17.25 0.39 -2.39
C PHE A 57 16.89 -0.42 -1.13
N ALA A 58 17.84 -0.61 -0.21
CA ALA A 58 17.60 -1.32 1.04
C ALA A 58 16.56 -0.61 1.91
N LEU A 59 16.57 0.73 1.93
CA LEU A 59 15.53 1.53 2.60
C LEU A 59 14.15 1.28 2.00
N VAL A 60 14.04 1.29 0.68
CA VAL A 60 12.78 1.00 -0.03
C VAL A 60 12.34 -0.44 0.22
N ASP A 61 13.26 -1.40 0.23
CA ASP A 61 12.96 -2.80 0.53
C ASP A 61 12.44 -2.96 1.97
N SER A 62 13.02 -2.26 2.95
CA SER A 62 12.50 -2.22 4.32
C SER A 62 11.11 -1.61 4.39
N GLY A 63 10.91 -0.44 3.75
CA GLY A 63 9.60 0.20 3.64
C GLY A 63 8.55 -0.71 2.98
N TYR A 64 8.93 -1.43 1.92
CA TYR A 64 8.08 -2.45 1.30
C TYR A 64 7.71 -3.57 2.28
N ARG A 65 8.67 -4.13 3.03
CA ARG A 65 8.40 -5.18 4.02
C ARG A 65 7.46 -4.69 5.11
N HIS A 66 7.64 -3.46 5.59
CA HIS A 66 6.72 -2.81 6.54
C HIS A 66 5.32 -2.63 5.96
N ALA A 67 5.20 -2.15 4.72
CA ALA A 67 3.92 -2.02 4.05
C ALA A 67 3.23 -3.39 3.87
N ALA A 68 3.98 -4.41 3.43
CA ALA A 68 3.48 -5.77 3.18
C ALA A 68 3.06 -6.53 4.45
N ALA A 69 3.71 -6.21 5.59
CA ALA A 69 3.37 -6.73 6.91
C ALA A 69 2.32 -5.88 7.65
N SER A 70 1.95 -4.73 7.10
CA SER A 70 1.01 -3.80 7.73
C SER A 70 -0.35 -4.45 7.93
N THR A 71 -0.93 -4.23 9.12
CA THR A 71 -2.30 -4.64 9.44
C THR A 71 -3.33 -3.95 8.56
N ALA A 72 -2.98 -2.82 7.94
CA ALA A 72 -3.82 -2.05 7.04
C ALA A 72 -4.10 -2.74 5.70
N ILE A 73 -3.31 -3.75 5.28
CA ILE A 73 -3.61 -4.53 4.07
C ILE A 73 -4.92 -5.31 4.20
N THR A 74 -5.23 -5.82 5.39
CA THR A 74 -6.44 -6.63 5.60
C THR A 74 -7.74 -5.82 5.42
N PRO A 75 -7.88 -4.61 5.97
CA PRO A 75 -8.98 -3.69 5.63
C PRO A 75 -9.10 -3.40 4.13
N LEU A 76 -7.99 -3.25 3.39
CA LEU A 76 -8.02 -3.07 1.93
C LEU A 76 -8.55 -4.31 1.22
N ALA A 77 -8.13 -5.49 1.66
CA ALA A 77 -8.64 -6.76 1.17
C ALA A 77 -10.12 -6.98 1.51
N ALA A 78 -10.63 -6.47 2.63
CA ALA A 78 -12.06 -6.57 2.95
C ALA A 78 -12.93 -5.83 1.92
N ARG A 79 -12.42 -4.75 1.31
CA ARG A 79 -13.12 -4.02 0.23
C ARG A 79 -13.24 -4.83 -1.05
N PHE A 80 -12.36 -5.84 -1.26
CA PHE A 80 -12.48 -6.76 -2.40
C PHE A 80 -13.73 -7.62 -2.38
N ARG A 81 -14.37 -7.87 -1.22
CA ARG A 81 -15.67 -8.55 -1.19
C ARG A 81 -16.70 -7.83 -2.07
N ALA A 82 -16.69 -6.49 -2.09
CA ALA A 82 -17.57 -5.71 -2.96
C ALA A 82 -17.22 -5.82 -4.46
N ILE A 83 -15.97 -6.13 -4.79
CA ILE A 83 -15.44 -6.19 -6.17
C ILE A 83 -15.73 -7.56 -6.83
N GLY A 84 -15.87 -8.62 -6.03
CA GLY A 84 -16.11 -9.99 -6.52
C GLY A 84 -17.57 -10.46 -6.53
N ASP A 85 -18.45 -9.85 -5.74
CA ASP A 85 -19.88 -10.20 -5.71
C ASP A 85 -20.68 -9.56 -6.86
N ILE A 86 -20.13 -8.51 -7.50
CA ILE A 86 -20.73 -7.83 -8.66
C ILE A 86 -19.77 -8.00 -9.84
N SER A 87 -20.19 -8.76 -10.85
CA SER A 87 -19.40 -9.21 -12.02
C SER A 87 -18.80 -8.11 -12.93
N HIS A 88 -18.92 -6.83 -12.55
CA HIS A 88 -18.40 -5.67 -13.31
C HIS A 88 -17.71 -4.62 -12.43
N HIS A 89 -17.43 -4.88 -11.16
CA HIS A 89 -16.66 -3.97 -10.34
C HIS A 89 -15.16 -4.22 -10.51
N MET A 90 -14.43 -3.16 -10.85
CA MET A 90 -12.96 -3.16 -10.91
C MET A 90 -12.42 -2.39 -9.71
N ALA A 91 -11.19 -2.70 -9.31
CA ALA A 91 -10.45 -1.89 -8.36
C ALA A 91 -9.31 -1.18 -9.09
N ARG A 92 -9.08 0.08 -8.75
CA ARG A 92 -7.90 0.84 -9.16
C ARG A 92 -7.09 1.18 -7.95
N GLY A 93 -5.81 0.94 -7.99
CA GLY A 93 -4.91 1.34 -6.93
C GLY A 93 -3.63 1.89 -7.50
N ASP A 94 -2.78 2.33 -6.60
CA ASP A 94 -1.45 2.78 -6.93
C ASP A 94 -0.47 2.38 -5.84
N VAL A 95 0.74 2.09 -6.30
CA VAL A 95 1.90 1.90 -5.44
C VAL A 95 2.77 3.12 -5.64
N SER A 96 3.11 3.79 -4.55
CA SER A 96 4.04 4.90 -4.54
C SER A 96 5.28 4.59 -3.71
N VAL A 97 6.40 5.11 -4.18
CA VAL A 97 7.69 5.11 -3.48
C VAL A 97 8.14 6.55 -3.41
N SER A 98 8.42 7.05 -2.22
CA SER A 98 8.91 8.39 -1.96
C SER A 98 10.24 8.33 -1.24
N ILE A 99 11.27 8.99 -1.78
CA ILE A 99 12.57 9.18 -1.13
C ILE A 99 12.68 10.62 -0.66
N GLN A 100 12.90 10.81 0.63
CA GLN A 100 13.00 12.11 1.29
C GLN A 100 14.42 12.35 1.74
N TYR A 101 14.97 13.50 1.38
CA TYR A 101 16.32 13.92 1.76
C TYR A 101 16.21 14.92 2.92
N LEU A 102 16.30 14.43 4.15
CA LEU A 102 15.89 15.20 5.33
C LEU A 102 16.85 16.34 5.67
N ASP A 103 18.12 16.21 5.29
CA ASP A 103 19.16 17.21 5.55
C ASP A 103 19.59 17.96 4.28
N HIS A 104 18.81 17.89 3.20
CA HIS A 104 19.15 18.52 1.93
C HIS A 104 17.96 19.28 1.35
N GLU A 105 18.20 20.43 0.71
CA GLU A 105 17.15 21.26 0.09
C GLU A 105 16.49 20.63 -1.16
N ARG A 106 16.82 19.37 -1.48
CA ARG A 106 16.34 18.71 -2.68
C ARG A 106 14.91 18.23 -2.43
N HIS A 107 14.04 18.43 -3.41
CA HIS A 107 12.67 17.91 -3.39
C HIS A 107 12.64 16.37 -3.34
N ASP A 108 11.61 15.83 -2.69
CA ASP A 108 11.38 14.40 -2.60
C ASP A 108 11.27 13.74 -3.98
N ASP A 109 11.92 12.59 -4.13
CA ASP A 109 11.85 11.80 -5.34
C ASP A 109 10.71 10.79 -5.24
N VAL A 110 9.58 11.12 -5.88
CA VAL A 110 8.35 10.32 -5.84
C VAL A 110 8.13 9.56 -7.16
N GLY A 111 7.90 8.25 -7.07
CA GLY A 111 7.50 7.37 -8.15
C GLY A 111 6.15 6.75 -7.87
N VAL A 112 5.22 6.82 -8.83
CA VAL A 112 3.88 6.24 -8.70
C VAL A 112 3.63 5.27 -9.85
N VAL A 113 3.06 4.10 -9.52
CA VAL A 113 2.68 3.06 -10.47
C VAL A 113 1.22 2.68 -10.21
N PRO A 114 0.30 3.04 -11.12
CA PRO A 114 -1.07 2.59 -11.01
C PRO A 114 -1.17 1.10 -11.34
N PHE A 115 -2.15 0.44 -10.75
CA PHE A 115 -2.55 -0.92 -11.09
C PHE A 115 -4.06 -1.05 -11.09
N GLU A 116 -4.56 -2.02 -11.85
CA GLU A 116 -5.96 -2.39 -11.86
C GLU A 116 -6.11 -3.83 -11.39
N ILE A 117 -7.23 -4.13 -10.75
CA ILE A 117 -7.58 -5.48 -10.36
C ILE A 117 -8.93 -5.80 -10.97
N SER A 118 -8.92 -6.85 -11.80
CA SER A 118 -10.06 -7.37 -12.55
C SER A 118 -10.61 -8.64 -11.91
N PRO A 119 -11.83 -9.07 -12.27
CA PRO A 119 -12.37 -10.36 -11.83
C PRO A 119 -11.47 -11.56 -12.21
N ARG A 120 -10.75 -11.47 -13.33
CA ARG A 120 -9.82 -12.52 -13.77
C ARG A 120 -8.66 -12.71 -12.80
N ASP A 121 -8.12 -11.63 -12.23
CA ASP A 121 -7.06 -11.71 -11.22
C ASP A 121 -7.53 -12.50 -9.98
N LEU A 122 -8.81 -12.35 -9.60
CA LEU A 122 -9.41 -13.11 -8.50
C LEU A 122 -9.56 -14.59 -8.84
N GLU A 123 -9.93 -14.93 -10.08
CA GLU A 123 -9.99 -16.33 -10.52
C GLU A 123 -8.61 -17.00 -10.55
N GLU A 124 -7.59 -16.29 -11.03
CA GLU A 124 -6.22 -16.76 -11.01
C GLU A 124 -5.71 -16.95 -9.57
N ALA A 125 -5.99 -16.01 -8.68
CA ALA A 125 -5.68 -16.14 -7.26
C ALA A 125 -6.38 -17.34 -6.61
N LYS A 126 -7.66 -17.58 -6.91
CA LYS A 126 -8.42 -18.75 -6.42
C LYS A 126 -7.78 -20.07 -6.84
N LYS A 127 -7.32 -20.18 -8.09
CA LYS A 127 -6.63 -21.38 -8.61
C LYS A 127 -5.34 -21.66 -7.82
N GLU A 128 -4.60 -20.61 -7.49
CA GLU A 128 -3.31 -20.73 -6.83
C GLU A 128 -3.42 -20.98 -5.32
N THR A 129 -4.34 -20.30 -4.63
CA THR A 129 -4.53 -20.45 -3.17
C THR A 129 -5.38 -21.67 -2.81
N ARG A 130 -6.12 -22.23 -3.78
CA ARG A 130 -7.09 -23.31 -3.57
C ARG A 130 -8.16 -22.97 -2.52
N THR A 131 -8.46 -21.69 -2.32
CA THR A 131 -9.51 -21.24 -1.41
C THR A 131 -10.53 -20.33 -2.12
N SER A 132 -11.80 -20.50 -1.76
CA SER A 132 -12.89 -19.61 -2.16
C SER A 132 -12.95 -18.33 -1.32
N ARG A 133 -12.15 -18.24 -0.25
CA ARG A 133 -12.12 -17.09 0.66
C ARG A 133 -11.65 -15.81 -0.05
N PRO A 134 -12.53 -14.81 -0.24
CA PRO A 134 -12.21 -13.62 -1.04
C PRO A 134 -11.16 -12.72 -0.38
N ASP A 135 -11.15 -12.66 0.95
CA ASP A 135 -10.18 -11.93 1.76
C ASP A 135 -8.76 -12.45 1.55
N VAL A 136 -8.56 -13.77 1.59
CA VAL A 136 -7.24 -14.39 1.41
C VAL A 136 -6.71 -14.16 0.00
N ASN A 137 -7.58 -14.30 -1.01
CA ASN A 137 -7.23 -14.07 -2.40
C ASN A 137 -6.87 -12.59 -2.66
N ALA A 138 -7.64 -11.67 -2.10
CA ALA A 138 -7.39 -10.24 -2.23
C ALA A 138 -6.07 -9.82 -1.59
N VAL A 139 -5.74 -10.30 -0.38
CA VAL A 139 -4.44 -10.03 0.26
C VAL A 139 -3.29 -10.51 -0.62
N LYS A 140 -3.43 -11.69 -1.25
CA LYS A 140 -2.41 -12.23 -2.15
C LYS A 140 -2.19 -11.33 -3.37
N ILE A 141 -3.27 -10.91 -4.03
CA ILE A 141 -3.19 -10.00 -5.17
C ILE A 141 -2.56 -8.68 -4.76
N LEU A 142 -3.01 -8.08 -3.64
CA LEU A 142 -2.46 -6.82 -3.15
C LEU A 142 -0.96 -6.90 -2.84
N ARG A 143 -0.49 -8.00 -2.23
CA ARG A 143 0.95 -8.22 -1.99
C ARG A 143 1.74 -8.38 -3.29
N LEU A 144 1.18 -9.07 -4.29
CA LEU A 144 1.80 -9.20 -5.61
C LEU A 144 1.91 -7.83 -6.29
N ARG A 145 0.81 -7.06 -6.32
CA ARG A 145 0.78 -5.71 -6.90
C ARG A 145 1.69 -4.74 -6.17
N LEU A 146 1.78 -4.85 -4.84
CA LEU A 146 2.73 -4.08 -4.03
C LEU A 146 4.18 -4.39 -4.43
N ARG A 147 4.57 -5.68 -4.47
CA ARG A 147 5.94 -6.08 -4.82
C ARG A 147 6.34 -5.59 -6.21
N ASP A 148 5.50 -5.89 -7.21
CA ASP A 148 5.80 -5.56 -8.60
C ASP A 148 5.73 -4.03 -8.83
N GLY A 149 4.79 -3.36 -8.15
CA GLY A 149 4.62 -1.91 -8.16
C GLY A 149 5.78 -1.16 -7.54
N VAL A 150 6.34 -1.63 -6.41
CA VAL A 150 7.53 -1.02 -5.77
C VAL A 150 8.73 -1.07 -6.70
N LEU A 151 8.99 -2.24 -7.31
CA LEU A 151 10.11 -2.38 -8.25
C LEU A 151 9.95 -1.46 -9.47
N ALA A 152 8.74 -1.37 -10.02
CA ALA A 152 8.44 -0.48 -11.14
C ALA A 152 8.54 1.00 -10.74
N ALA A 153 8.06 1.38 -9.56
CA ALA A 153 8.13 2.75 -9.04
C ALA A 153 9.58 3.17 -8.77
N TYR A 154 10.37 2.28 -8.16
CA TYR A 154 11.80 2.47 -7.95
C TYR A 154 12.55 2.68 -9.27
N LYS A 155 12.26 1.85 -10.28
CA LYS A 155 12.85 1.99 -11.62
C LYS A 155 12.49 3.34 -12.28
N LYS A 156 11.30 3.90 -12.01
CA LYS A 156 10.91 5.24 -12.50
C LYS A 156 11.67 6.38 -11.82
N ILE A 157 12.03 6.24 -10.54
CA ILE A 157 12.81 7.25 -9.82
C ILE A 157 14.32 7.09 -10.01
N ASP A 158 14.82 5.93 -10.44
CA ASP A 158 16.26 5.62 -10.59
C ASP A 158 17.09 6.73 -11.27
N PRO A 159 16.67 7.36 -12.39
CA PRO A 159 17.43 8.45 -12.99
C PRO A 159 17.57 9.67 -12.05
N ARG A 160 16.51 10.01 -11.31
CA ARG A 160 16.50 11.12 -10.36
C ARG A 160 17.32 10.82 -9.11
N LEU A 161 17.30 9.56 -8.65
CA LEU A 161 18.18 9.10 -7.57
C LEU A 161 19.65 9.23 -7.97
N ARG A 162 20.02 8.85 -9.20
CA ARG A 162 21.40 9.04 -9.69
C ARG A 162 21.81 10.51 -9.72
N ASP A 163 20.89 11.41 -10.06
CA ASP A 163 21.15 12.85 -10.01
C ASP A 163 21.25 13.36 -8.57
N ALA A 164 20.46 12.83 -7.63
CA ALA A 164 20.61 13.09 -6.20
C ALA A 164 22.01 12.68 -5.69
N LEU A 165 22.51 11.53 -6.16
CA LEU A 165 23.85 11.04 -5.81
C LEU A 165 24.97 11.95 -6.29
N LYS A 166 24.84 12.54 -7.49
CA LYS A 166 25.77 13.54 -8.02
C LYS A 166 25.76 14.82 -7.16
N ASN A 167 24.58 15.24 -6.73
CA ASN A 167 24.40 16.41 -5.87
C ASN A 167 24.69 16.13 -4.39
N ARG A 168 25.09 14.89 -4.05
CA ARG A 168 25.39 14.47 -2.67
C ARG A 168 24.21 14.57 -1.70
N ALA A 169 22.98 14.55 -2.21
CA ALA A 169 21.78 14.68 -1.39
C ALA A 169 21.52 13.48 -0.47
N ASP A 170 21.99 12.29 -0.84
CA ASP A 170 21.87 11.04 -0.07
C ASP A 170 22.99 10.83 0.96
N ILE A 171 23.94 11.76 1.11
CA ILE A 171 25.00 11.63 2.13
C ILE A 171 24.42 11.75 3.54
N GLY A 172 23.38 12.58 3.72
CA GLY A 172 22.74 12.78 5.01
C GLY A 172 21.69 11.73 5.36
N HIS A 173 20.75 12.14 6.20
CA HIS A 173 19.59 11.36 6.59
C HIS A 173 18.60 11.24 5.44
N VAL A 174 18.20 10.00 5.15
CA VAL A 174 17.25 9.70 4.07
C VAL A 174 16.12 8.86 4.63
N ALA A 175 14.89 9.15 4.22
CA ALA A 175 13.74 8.30 4.50
C ALA A 175 13.12 7.78 3.20
N ALA A 176 12.67 6.52 3.24
CA ALA A 176 11.88 5.93 2.17
C ALA A 176 10.48 5.61 2.70
N GLU A 177 9.45 6.05 1.98
CA GLU A 177 8.06 5.68 2.25
C GLU A 177 7.50 4.91 1.05
N VAL A 178 6.91 3.75 1.35
CA VAL A 178 6.18 2.92 0.39
C VAL A 178 4.72 2.91 0.78
N THR A 179 3.86 3.25 -0.16
CA THR A 179 2.42 3.35 0.08
C THR A 179 1.64 2.59 -0.99
N LEU A 180 0.72 1.75 -0.55
CA LEU A 180 -0.28 1.06 -1.37
C LEU A 180 -1.65 1.68 -1.10
N ASP A 181 -2.24 2.28 -2.11
CA ASP A 181 -3.61 2.79 -2.06
C ASP A 181 -4.53 1.95 -2.94
N LEU A 182 -5.80 1.84 -2.55
CA LEU A 182 -6.83 1.13 -3.28
C LEU A 182 -8.15 1.90 -3.28
N ARG A 183 -8.68 2.10 -4.48
CA ARG A 183 -9.92 2.81 -4.75
C ARG A 183 -10.87 1.94 -5.57
N PRO A 184 -12.17 1.91 -5.25
CA PRO A 184 -13.16 1.27 -6.12
C PRO A 184 -13.23 2.05 -7.45
N ALA A 185 -13.16 1.34 -8.58
CA ALA A 185 -13.41 1.95 -9.88
C ALA A 185 -14.90 1.85 -10.17
N ILE A 186 -15.60 2.99 -10.12
CA ILE A 186 -16.99 3.07 -10.57
C ILE A 186 -16.95 2.97 -12.10
N SER A 187 -17.31 1.80 -12.61
CA SER A 187 -17.71 1.63 -14.02
C SER A 187 -18.94 2.50 -14.23
N THR A 188 -18.79 3.65 -14.90
CA THR A 188 -19.95 4.41 -15.37
C THR A 188 -20.54 3.61 -16.53
N PRO A 189 -21.85 3.31 -16.54
CA PRO A 189 -22.48 2.52 -17.60
C PRO A 189 -22.41 3.20 -18.97
#